data_AF-M5NZF9-F1
#
_entry.id   AF-M5NZF9-F1
#
_cell.length_a   1.000
_cell.length_b   1.000
_cell.length_c   1.000
_cell.angle_alpha   90.00
_cell.angle_beta   90.00
_cell.angle_gamma   90.00
#
_symmetry.space_group_name_H-M   'P 1'
#
loop_
_entity.id
_entity.type
_entity.pdbx_description
1 polymer ?
#
loop_
_entity_poly.entity_id
_entity_poly.type
_entity_poly.pdbx_seq_one_letter_code
_entity_poly.pdbx_strand_id
1 'polypeptide(L)'
;MERAVTYKNNGQINIILNGQKQVLANSEAEAEYQAALQKNEAKHSILKEIEREMNTLVGMEEMKRNIKEIYAWIFINKKREEQGLKAGKQALHMMFKGNPGTGKTTVARLIGRLFHEMNVLSKGHLIEAERADLVGEYIGHTAQKTRDLIKKAMGGILFIDEAYSLARGGEKDFGKEAIDTLVKNTV
;
A
#
# COMPACT_ATOMS: atom_id res chain seq x y z
N MET A 1 -28.11 14.19 -41.12
CA MET A 1 -26.79 13.54 -41.10
C MET A 1 -25.96 14.17 -39.98
N GLU A 2 -26.10 13.69 -38.75
CA GLU A 2 -25.23 14.12 -37.65
C GLU A 2 -23.95 13.29 -37.69
N ARG A 3 -22.82 13.93 -37.97
CA ARG A 3 -21.51 13.29 -37.88
C ARG A 3 -21.00 13.43 -36.45
N ALA A 4 -20.81 12.30 -35.77
CA ALA A 4 -20.08 12.25 -34.51
C ALA A 4 -18.60 12.62 -34.77
N VAL A 5 -18.12 13.68 -34.12
CA VAL A 5 -16.70 14.07 -34.14
C VAL A 5 -15.98 13.24 -33.08
N THR A 6 -14.95 12.49 -33.48
CA THR A 6 -14.13 11.69 -32.57
C THR A 6 -12.79 12.40 -32.33
N TYR A 7 -12.50 12.80 -31.10
CA TYR A 7 -11.16 13.21 -30.70
C TYR A 7 -10.42 12.00 -30.12
N LYS A 8 -9.27 11.65 -30.71
CA LYS A 8 -8.39 10.59 -30.21
C LYS A 8 -7.44 11.15 -29.15
N ASN A 9 -7.59 10.69 -27.91
CA ASN A 9 -6.50 10.66 -26.93
C ASN A 9 -6.37 9.24 -26.39
N ASN A 10 -5.19 8.65 -26.55
CA ASN A 10 -4.87 7.28 -26.11
C ASN A 10 -5.05 7.16 -24.59
N GLY A 11 -6.00 6.34 -24.15
CA GLY A 11 -6.23 6.01 -22.73
C GLY A 11 -7.68 6.09 -22.26
N GLN A 12 -8.59 6.68 -23.04
CA GLN A 12 -10.02 6.67 -22.73
C GLN A 12 -10.69 5.42 -23.31
N ILE A 13 -11.18 4.53 -22.45
CA ILE A 13 -12.18 3.54 -22.84
C ILE A 13 -13.48 4.31 -23.05
N ASN A 14 -13.86 4.54 -24.31
CA ASN A 14 -15.17 5.07 -24.65
C ASN A 14 -16.21 3.94 -24.48
N ILE A 15 -16.87 3.93 -23.33
CA ILE A 15 -18.05 3.09 -23.13
C ILE A 15 -19.21 3.83 -23.79
N ILE A 16 -19.50 3.50 -25.05
CA ILE A 16 -20.76 3.87 -25.69
C ILE A 16 -21.80 2.93 -25.10
N LEU A 17 -22.52 3.39 -24.08
CA LEU A 17 -23.72 2.71 -23.56
C LEU A 17 -24.84 2.83 -24.61
N ASN A 18 -24.74 2.02 -25.65
CA ASN A 18 -25.72 2.00 -26.72
C ASN A 18 -26.98 1.30 -26.18
N GLY A 19 -27.94 2.09 -25.72
CA GLY A 19 -29.34 1.68 -25.51
C GLY A 19 -29.57 0.60 -24.45
N GLN A 20 -29.49 0.95 -23.16
CA GLN A 20 -30.12 0.16 -22.09
C GLN A 20 -30.87 1.04 -21.07
N LYS A 21 -31.63 2.03 -21.56
CA LYS A 21 -32.73 2.59 -20.75
C LYS A 21 -33.92 1.61 -20.58
N GLN A 22 -33.86 0.43 -21.22
CA GLN A 22 -34.88 -0.63 -21.14
C GLN A 22 -34.54 -1.79 -20.18
N VAL A 23 -33.37 -1.80 -19.51
CA VAL A 23 -33.02 -2.88 -18.57
C VAL A 23 -33.59 -2.62 -17.15
N LEU A 24 -34.05 -1.41 -16.85
CA LEU A 24 -34.64 -1.03 -15.56
C LEU A 24 -36.13 -1.39 -15.42
N ALA A 25 -36.62 -2.40 -16.14
CA ALA A 25 -38.04 -2.78 -16.14
C ALA A 25 -38.29 -4.28 -15.90
N ASN A 26 -37.24 -5.07 -15.67
CA ASN A 26 -37.37 -6.50 -15.40
C ASN A 26 -36.84 -6.80 -13.99
N SER A 27 -37.72 -7.22 -13.08
CA SER A 27 -37.42 -7.41 -11.65
C SER A 27 -36.32 -8.44 -11.39
N GLU A 28 -36.20 -9.44 -12.27
CA GLU A 28 -35.13 -10.44 -12.22
C GLU A 28 -33.76 -9.85 -12.58
N ALA A 29 -33.69 -8.99 -13.60
CA ALA A 29 -32.46 -8.31 -14.01
C ALA A 29 -32.00 -7.28 -12.96
N GLU A 30 -32.94 -6.60 -12.31
CA GLU A 30 -32.64 -5.73 -11.16
C GLU A 30 -32.11 -6.53 -9.98
N ALA A 31 -32.73 -7.66 -9.63
CA ALA A 31 -32.26 -8.52 -8.55
C ALA A 31 -30.85 -9.08 -8.81
N GLU A 32 -30.57 -9.52 -10.04
CA GLU A 32 -29.25 -10.01 -10.45
C GLU A 32 -28.18 -8.89 -10.40
N TYR A 33 -28.53 -7.68 -10.85
CA TYR A 33 -27.65 -6.51 -10.76
C TYR A 33 -27.32 -6.14 -9.31
N GLN A 34 -28.32 -6.14 -8.42
CA GLN A 34 -28.11 -5.84 -6.99
C GLN A 34 -27.28 -6.93 -6.30
N ALA A 35 -27.48 -8.20 -6.64
CA ALA A 35 -26.66 -9.30 -6.12
C ALA A 35 -25.19 -9.18 -6.58
N ALA A 36 -24.96 -8.79 -7.84
CA ALA A 36 -23.61 -8.55 -8.36
C ALA A 36 -22.92 -7.36 -7.66
N LEU A 37 -23.67 -6.28 -7.38
CA LEU A 37 -23.18 -5.15 -6.59
C LEU A 37 -22.79 -5.57 -5.18
N GLN A 38 -23.68 -6.24 -4.44
CA GLN A 38 -23.38 -6.72 -3.07
C GLN A 38 -22.16 -7.64 -3.05
N LYS A 39 -22.03 -8.53 -4.02
CA LYS A 39 -20.88 -9.43 -4.13
C LYS A 39 -19.57 -8.66 -4.37
N ASN A 40 -19.59 -7.59 -5.16
CA ASN A 40 -18.43 -6.74 -5.36
C ASN A 40 -18.14 -5.85 -4.15
N GLU A 41 -19.16 -5.35 -3.46
CA GLU A 41 -18.98 -4.60 -2.22
C GLU A 41 -18.32 -5.45 -1.13
N ALA A 42 -18.74 -6.71 -0.99
CA ALA A 42 -18.15 -7.64 -0.05
C ALA A 42 -16.65 -7.88 -0.34
N LYS A 43 -16.27 -7.99 -1.63
CA LYS A 43 -14.86 -8.18 -2.04
C LYS A 43 -13.95 -7.01 -1.67
N HIS A 44 -14.47 -5.79 -1.65
CA HIS A 44 -13.70 -4.56 -1.38
C HIS A 44 -13.99 -3.96 0.00
N SER A 45 -14.59 -4.74 0.90
CA SER A 45 -14.97 -4.33 2.25
C SER A 45 -13.78 -3.77 3.05
N ILE A 46 -12.63 -4.46 3.01
CA ILE A 46 -11.43 -4.01 3.73
C ILE A 46 -10.90 -2.67 3.22
N LEU A 47 -10.90 -2.42 1.91
CA LEU A 47 -10.48 -1.14 1.36
C LEU A 47 -11.42 -0.04 1.86
N LYS A 48 -12.73 -0.27 1.81
CA LYS A 48 -13.73 0.71 2.29
C LYS A 48 -13.59 1.00 3.78
N GLU A 49 -13.19 0.02 4.60
CA GLU A 49 -12.91 0.23 6.02
C GLU A 49 -11.66 1.10 6.21
N ILE A 50 -10.56 0.75 5.57
CA ILE A 50 -9.30 1.52 5.62
C ILE A 50 -9.51 2.95 5.12
N GLU A 51 -10.26 3.13 4.03
CA GLU A 51 -10.60 4.46 3.50
C GLU A 51 -11.42 5.28 4.51
N ARG A 52 -12.39 4.66 5.20
CA ARG A 52 -13.17 5.34 6.24
C ARG A 52 -12.27 5.82 7.38
N GLU A 53 -11.38 4.96 7.86
CA GLU A 53 -10.43 5.34 8.92
C GLU A 53 -9.44 6.41 8.45
N MET A 54 -8.89 6.29 7.24
CA MET A 54 -8.02 7.30 6.66
C MET A 54 -8.71 8.65 6.45
N ASN A 55 -10.01 8.66 6.14
CA ASN A 55 -10.78 9.89 5.96
C ASN A 55 -10.99 10.65 7.28
N THR A 56 -10.82 10.01 8.43
CA THR A 56 -10.78 10.72 9.73
C THR A 56 -9.52 11.57 9.88
N LEU A 57 -8.46 11.25 9.11
CA LEU A 57 -7.20 11.99 9.14
C LEU A 57 -7.27 13.19 8.18
N VAL A 58 -7.00 14.37 8.73
CA VAL A 58 -7.02 15.63 7.98
C VAL A 58 -5.82 15.69 7.01
N GLY A 59 -6.09 15.98 5.74
CA GLY A 59 -5.08 16.09 4.69
C GLY A 59 -4.58 14.73 4.17
N MET A 60 -3.32 14.69 3.72
CA MET A 60 -2.67 13.49 3.15
C MET A 60 -3.36 12.93 1.90
N GLU A 61 -3.97 13.80 1.08
CA GLU A 61 -4.74 13.39 -0.09
C GLU A 61 -3.94 12.56 -1.09
N GLU A 62 -2.66 12.87 -1.29
CA GLU A 62 -1.77 12.07 -2.13
C GLU A 62 -1.56 10.66 -1.57
N MET A 63 -1.34 10.55 -0.26
CA MET A 63 -1.17 9.25 0.40
C MET A 63 -2.45 8.41 0.32
N LYS A 64 -3.62 9.02 0.54
CA LYS A 64 -4.92 8.37 0.40
C LYS A 64 -5.12 7.82 -1.02
N ARG A 65 -4.75 8.58 -2.05
CA ARG A 65 -4.78 8.10 -3.44
C ARG A 65 -3.80 6.95 -3.67
N ASN A 66 -2.56 7.10 -3.24
CA ASN A 66 -1.52 6.08 -3.44
C ASN A 66 -1.90 4.74 -2.80
N ILE A 67 -2.54 4.74 -1.63
CA ILE A 67 -3.01 3.51 -0.98
C ILE A 67 -4.08 2.79 -1.82
N LYS A 68 -5.00 3.53 -2.47
CA LYS A 68 -5.98 2.94 -3.39
C LYS A 68 -5.30 2.34 -4.62
N GLU A 69 -4.30 3.01 -5.18
CA GLU A 69 -3.54 2.51 -6.33
C GLU A 69 -2.78 1.23 -5.98
N ILE A 70 -2.11 1.21 -4.82
CA ILE A 70 -1.40 0.04 -4.31
C ILE A 70 -2.38 -1.11 -4.09
N TYR A 71 -3.53 -0.85 -3.46
CA TYR A 71 -4.57 -1.86 -3.29
C TYR A 71 -5.02 -2.44 -4.64
N ALA A 72 -5.36 -1.59 -5.60
CA ALA A 72 -5.83 -2.01 -6.91
C ALA A 72 -4.78 -2.87 -7.62
N TRP A 73 -3.51 -2.48 -7.55
CA TRP A 73 -2.42 -3.24 -8.13
C TRP A 73 -2.28 -4.63 -7.50
N ILE A 74 -2.24 -4.72 -6.16
CA ILE A 74 -2.13 -6.00 -5.44
C ILE A 74 -3.34 -6.89 -5.75
N PHE A 75 -4.55 -6.32 -5.72
CA PHE A 75 -5.79 -7.04 -6.00
C PHE A 75 -5.79 -7.64 -7.41
N ILE A 76 -5.45 -6.83 -8.42
CA ILE A 76 -5.39 -7.28 -9.81
C ILE A 76 -4.32 -8.35 -10.00
N ASN A 77 -3.14 -8.20 -9.39
CA ASN A 77 -2.10 -9.23 -9.48
C ASN A 77 -2.52 -10.55 -8.85
N LYS A 78 -3.15 -10.53 -7.68
CA LYS A 78 -3.72 -11.73 -7.07
C LYS A 78 -4.73 -12.41 -8.01
N LYS A 79 -5.58 -11.62 -8.67
CA LYS A 79 -6.52 -12.15 -9.68
C LYS A 79 -5.82 -12.72 -10.91
N ARG A 80 -4.71 -12.14 -11.35
CA ARG A 80 -3.90 -12.70 -12.43
C ARG A 80 -3.31 -14.05 -12.04
N GLU A 81 -2.76 -14.16 -10.83
CA GLU A 81 -2.19 -15.41 -10.30
C GLU A 81 -3.26 -16.51 -10.17
N GLU A 82 -4.44 -16.19 -9.65
CA GLU A 82 -5.59 -17.11 -9.57
C GLU A 82 -6.01 -17.67 -10.94
N GLN A 83 -5.74 -16.93 -12.02
CA GLN A 83 -6.04 -17.32 -13.40
C GLN A 83 -4.80 -17.89 -14.14
N GLY A 84 -3.70 -18.15 -13.45
CA GLY A 84 -2.46 -18.66 -14.05
C GLY A 84 -1.73 -17.67 -14.95
N LEU A 85 -2.08 -16.38 -14.90
CA LEU A 85 -1.43 -15.32 -15.67
C LEU A 85 -0.18 -14.83 -14.94
N LYS A 86 0.80 -14.32 -15.70
CA LYS A 86 1.98 -13.67 -15.13
C LYS A 86 1.57 -12.44 -14.30
N ALA A 87 1.91 -12.42 -13.02
CA ALA A 87 1.84 -11.24 -12.15
C ALA A 87 3.21 -10.58 -12.01
N GLY A 88 3.22 -9.25 -11.91
CA GLY A 88 4.44 -8.49 -11.67
C GLY A 88 4.80 -8.50 -10.19
N LYS A 89 6.10 -8.51 -9.87
CA LYS A 89 6.59 -8.19 -8.52
C LYS A 89 6.85 -6.69 -8.43
N GLN A 90 6.42 -6.05 -7.34
CA GLN A 90 6.70 -4.64 -7.06
C GLN A 90 7.20 -4.52 -5.63
N ALA A 91 8.23 -3.70 -5.44
CA ALA A 91 8.67 -3.33 -4.10
C ALA A 91 7.58 -2.46 -3.45
N LEU A 92 7.13 -2.86 -2.26
CA LEU A 92 6.10 -2.16 -1.49
C LEU A 92 6.69 -1.30 -0.36
N HIS A 93 8.01 -1.07 -0.37
CA HIS A 93 8.67 -0.15 0.56
C HIS A 93 8.25 1.29 0.23
N MET A 94 7.93 2.07 1.26
CA MET A 94 7.40 3.43 1.12
C MET A 94 8.18 4.41 1.98
N MET A 95 8.23 5.67 1.55
CA MET A 95 8.77 6.78 2.33
C MET A 95 7.66 7.81 2.58
N PHE A 96 7.35 8.06 3.84
CA PHE A 96 6.38 9.08 4.21
C PHE A 96 7.08 10.40 4.53
N LYS A 97 6.72 11.45 3.80
CA LYS A 97 7.24 12.80 4.01
C LYS A 97 6.14 13.69 4.58
N GLY A 98 6.50 14.49 5.58
CA GLY A 98 5.59 15.46 6.21
C GLY A 98 6.04 15.84 7.61
N ASN A 99 5.49 16.93 8.14
CA ASN A 99 5.83 17.46 9.45
C ASN A 99 5.56 16.43 10.58
N PRO A 100 6.26 16.49 11.72
CA PRO A 100 5.91 15.71 12.90
C PRO A 100 4.43 15.88 13.29
N GLY A 101 3.80 14.82 13.82
CA GLY A 101 2.40 14.85 14.24
C GLY A 101 1.36 14.72 13.12
N THR A 102 1.75 14.56 11.85
CA THR A 102 0.80 14.39 10.72
C THR A 102 0.23 12.98 10.56
N GLY A 103 0.28 12.13 11.60
CA GLY A 103 -0.33 10.79 11.57
C GLY A 103 0.39 9.73 10.73
N LYS A 104 1.65 9.93 10.34
CA LYS A 104 2.44 8.97 9.53
C LYS A 104 2.45 7.55 10.12
N THR A 105 2.71 7.44 11.42
CA THR A 105 2.72 6.17 12.15
C THR A 105 1.34 5.52 12.16
N THR A 106 0.27 6.31 12.34
CA THR A 106 -1.12 5.82 12.26
C THR A 106 -1.40 5.20 10.91
N VAL A 107 -1.01 5.87 9.82
CA VAL A 107 -1.21 5.31 8.48
C VAL A 107 -0.36 4.06 8.25
N ALA A 108 0.86 3.99 8.78
CA ALA A 108 1.68 2.78 8.72
C ALA A 108 0.97 1.56 9.35
N ARG A 109 0.28 1.75 10.48
CA ARG A 109 -0.53 0.68 11.10
C ARG A 109 -1.70 0.26 10.20
N LEU A 110 -2.41 1.22 9.60
CA LEU A 110 -3.50 0.93 8.67
C LEU A 110 -3.03 0.12 7.45
N ILE A 111 -1.87 0.49 6.88
CA ILE A 111 -1.26 -0.26 5.77
C ILE A 111 -0.90 -1.68 6.22
N GLY A 112 -0.37 -1.85 7.42
CA GLY A 112 -0.07 -3.18 7.98
C GLY A 112 -1.28 -4.09 8.03
N ARG A 113 -2.41 -3.56 8.52
CA ARG A 113 -3.71 -4.27 8.53
C ARG A 113 -4.18 -4.58 7.10
N LEU A 114 -4.19 -3.58 6.22
CA LEU A 114 -4.59 -3.77 4.82
C LEU A 114 -3.80 -4.88 4.14
N PHE A 115 -2.47 -4.84 4.26
CA PHE A 115 -1.59 -5.83 3.64
C PHE A 115 -1.74 -7.23 4.24
N HIS A 116 -2.03 -7.33 5.53
CA HIS A 116 -2.34 -8.62 6.15
C HIS A 116 -3.61 -9.23 5.57
N GLU A 117 -4.70 -8.47 5.52
CA GLU A 117 -5.99 -8.90 4.97
C GLU A 117 -5.90 -9.26 3.47
N MET A 118 -4.97 -8.65 2.75
CA MET A 118 -4.71 -8.98 1.35
C MET A 118 -3.83 -10.23 1.16
N ASN A 119 -3.32 -10.81 2.24
CA ASN A 119 -2.31 -11.89 2.29
C ASN A 119 -0.94 -11.49 1.70
N VAL A 120 -0.60 -10.21 1.77
CA VAL A 120 0.74 -9.70 1.43
C VAL A 120 1.69 -9.87 2.62
N LEU A 121 1.17 -9.65 3.83
CA LEU A 121 1.88 -9.83 5.09
C LEU A 121 1.27 -11.00 5.89
N SER A 122 2.11 -11.83 6.49
CA SER A 122 1.64 -12.98 7.27
C SER A 122 1.08 -12.61 8.65
N LYS A 123 1.42 -11.43 9.20
CA LYS A 123 0.98 -10.96 10.53
C LYS A 123 0.43 -9.54 10.54
N GLY A 124 1.00 -8.62 9.76
CA GLY A 124 0.52 -7.23 9.68
C GLY A 124 0.87 -6.31 10.86
N HIS A 125 1.68 -6.77 11.82
CA HIS A 125 2.11 -5.95 12.95
C HIS A 125 3.09 -4.85 12.53
N LEU A 126 3.16 -3.76 13.30
CA LEU A 126 4.10 -2.66 13.10
C LEU A 126 5.21 -2.72 14.16
N ILE A 127 6.47 -2.72 13.73
CA ILE A 127 7.64 -2.48 14.59
C ILE A 127 8.16 -1.09 14.26
N GLU A 128 8.08 -0.18 15.23
CA GLU A 128 8.68 1.15 15.13
C GLU A 128 10.13 1.10 15.60
N ALA A 129 10.99 1.82 14.91
CA ALA A 129 12.40 1.93 15.23
C ALA A 129 12.88 3.36 14.95
N GLU A 130 13.74 3.86 15.82
CA GLU A 130 14.50 5.09 15.62
C GLU A 130 15.97 4.74 15.38
N ARG A 131 16.78 5.78 15.17
CA ARG A 131 18.24 5.62 15.03
C ARG A 131 18.87 4.88 16.21
N ALA A 132 18.45 5.20 17.44
CA ALA A 132 18.97 4.58 18.64
C ALA A 132 18.71 3.07 18.68
N ASP A 133 17.64 2.59 18.05
CA ASP A 133 17.31 1.16 18.00
C ASP A 133 18.11 0.41 16.93
N LEU A 134 18.54 1.09 15.87
CA LEU A 134 19.26 0.49 14.75
C LEU A 134 20.78 0.54 14.94
N VAL A 135 21.29 1.62 15.53
CA VAL A 135 22.72 1.93 15.62
C VAL A 135 23.26 1.50 16.99
N GLY A 136 24.38 0.77 16.99
CA GLY A 136 25.09 0.34 18.19
C GLY A 136 26.10 1.36 18.69
N GLU A 137 26.47 1.25 19.97
CA GLU A 137 27.49 2.10 20.60
C GLU A 137 28.93 1.69 20.23
N TYR A 138 29.12 0.41 19.87
CA TYR A 138 30.42 -0.19 19.60
C TYR A 138 30.49 -0.81 18.20
N ILE A 139 31.70 -0.94 17.68
CA ILE A 139 31.98 -1.54 16.36
C ILE A 139 31.37 -2.95 16.29
N GLY A 140 30.67 -3.24 15.18
CA GLY A 140 30.06 -4.55 14.92
C GLY A 140 28.72 -4.79 15.62
N HIS A 141 28.28 -3.91 16.52
CA HIS A 141 26.97 -4.04 17.17
C HIS A 141 25.83 -3.56 16.25
N THR A 142 26.08 -2.59 15.38
CA THR A 142 25.05 -1.98 14.54
C THR A 142 24.41 -2.98 13.58
N ALA A 143 25.22 -3.75 12.84
CA ALA A 143 24.67 -4.75 11.94
C ALA A 143 23.86 -5.82 12.68
N GLN A 144 24.26 -6.21 13.90
CA GLN A 144 23.51 -7.18 14.69
C GLN A 144 22.17 -6.60 15.17
N LYS A 145 22.19 -5.40 15.74
CA LYS A 145 20.99 -4.70 16.24
C LYS A 145 19.97 -4.47 15.13
N THR A 146 20.43 -4.03 13.97
CA THR A 146 19.61 -3.85 12.76
C THR A 146 19.00 -5.18 12.30
N ARG A 147 19.79 -6.26 12.21
CA ARG A 147 19.26 -7.60 11.85
C ARG A 147 18.20 -8.10 12.82
N ASP A 148 18.39 -7.88 14.11
CA ASP A 148 17.43 -8.35 15.12
C ASP A 148 16.12 -7.57 15.05
N LEU A 149 16.14 -6.29 14.72
CA LEU A 149 14.93 -5.51 14.42
C LEU A 149 14.22 -6.01 13.15
N ILE A 150 14.96 -6.27 12.07
CA ILE A 150 14.39 -6.83 10.84
C ILE A 150 13.69 -8.16 11.15
N LYS A 151 14.35 -9.06 11.90
CA LYS A 151 13.76 -10.33 12.33
C LYS A 151 12.46 -10.14 13.11
N LYS A 152 12.41 -9.18 14.03
CA LYS A 152 11.19 -8.86 14.78
C LYS A 152 10.07 -8.34 13.87
N ALA A 153 10.42 -7.60 12.82
CA ALA A 153 9.47 -7.04 11.86
C ALA A 153 9.00 -8.05 10.79
N MET A 154 9.61 -9.23 10.68
CA MET A 154 9.25 -10.23 9.67
C MET A 154 7.77 -10.62 9.74
N GLY A 155 7.09 -10.58 8.60
CA GLY A 155 5.65 -10.81 8.48
C GLY A 155 4.79 -9.57 8.78
N GLY A 156 5.42 -8.46 9.18
CA GLY A 156 4.79 -7.17 9.43
C GLY A 156 5.52 -6.04 8.69
N ILE A 157 5.52 -4.84 9.28
CA ILE A 157 6.19 -3.65 8.75
C ILE A 157 7.24 -3.16 9.75
N LEU A 158 8.47 -2.94 9.28
CA LEU A 158 9.47 -2.14 9.98
C LEU A 158 9.28 -0.66 9.59
N PHE A 159 8.89 0.16 10.55
CA PHE A 159 8.73 1.60 10.39
C PHE A 159 9.91 2.33 11.04
N ILE A 160 10.72 2.99 10.23
CA ILE A 160 11.89 3.74 10.69
C ILE A 160 11.52 5.22 10.74
N ASP A 161 11.32 5.75 11.94
CA ASP A 161 11.07 7.18 12.08
C ASP A 161 12.37 7.98 11.93
N GLU A 162 12.24 9.17 11.35
CA GLU A 162 13.35 10.07 11.06
C GLU A 162 14.56 9.37 10.42
N ALA A 163 14.32 8.47 9.46
CA ALA A 163 15.36 7.63 8.84
C ALA A 163 16.54 8.42 8.24
N TYR A 164 16.33 9.70 7.90
CA TYR A 164 17.39 10.62 7.47
C TYR A 164 18.53 10.73 8.50
N SER A 165 18.23 10.52 9.79
CA SER A 165 19.19 10.58 10.89
C SER A 165 20.27 9.52 10.77
N LEU A 166 20.01 8.37 10.12
CA LEU A 166 20.99 7.33 9.85
C LEU A 166 22.11 7.82 8.91
N ALA A 167 21.82 8.80 8.05
CA ALA A 167 22.74 9.34 7.07
C ALA A 167 23.46 10.63 7.50
N ARG A 168 23.12 11.22 8.66
CA ARG A 168 23.67 12.51 9.12
C ARG A 168 25.08 12.44 9.76
N GLY A 169 25.68 11.26 9.80
CA GLY A 169 26.97 11.00 10.44
C GLY A 169 28.21 11.24 9.60
N GLY A 170 29.35 11.50 10.25
CA GLY A 170 30.68 11.53 9.61
C GLY A 170 31.22 10.12 9.30
N GLU A 171 32.47 10.01 8.84
CA GLU A 171 33.07 8.71 8.46
C GLU A 171 33.18 7.68 9.59
N LYS A 172 33.19 8.14 10.85
CA LYS A 172 33.23 7.28 12.04
C LYS A 172 31.84 6.93 12.60
N ASP A 173 30.78 7.31 11.92
CA ASP A 173 29.40 7.04 12.34
C ASP A 173 28.92 5.68 11.81
N PHE A 174 28.34 4.87 12.71
CA PHE A 174 27.84 3.54 12.36
C PHE A 174 26.47 3.56 11.65
N GLY A 175 25.84 4.71 11.43
CA GLY A 175 24.57 4.83 10.71
C GLY A 175 24.62 4.30 9.27
N LYS A 176 25.77 4.45 8.59
CA LYS A 176 25.99 3.84 7.26
C LYS A 176 25.94 2.31 7.32
N GLU A 177 26.49 1.69 8.38
CA GLU A 177 26.45 0.25 8.58
C GLU A 177 25.00 -0.26 8.77
N ALA A 178 24.15 0.52 9.45
CA ALA A 178 22.73 0.21 9.58
C ALA A 178 22.03 0.25 8.21
N ILE A 179 22.29 1.27 7.39
CA ILE A 179 21.76 1.39 6.02
C ILE A 179 22.21 0.21 5.17
N ASP A 180 23.50 -0.13 5.17
CA ASP A 180 24.04 -1.26 4.42
C ASP A 180 23.38 -2.59 4.86
N THR A 181 23.13 -2.73 6.16
CA THR A 181 22.47 -3.91 6.72
C THR A 181 21.01 -3.99 6.29
N LEU A 182 20.27 -2.87 6.28
CA LEU A 182 18.91 -2.81 5.76
C LEU A 182 18.87 -3.25 4.29
N VAL A 183 19.70 -2.63 3.42
CA VAL A 183 19.73 -2.93 1.98
C VAL A 183 20.05 -4.40 1.71
N LYS A 184 20.99 -5.00 2.44
CA LYS A 184 21.35 -6.41 2.27
C LYS A 184 20.24 -7.40 2.65
N ASN A 185 19.27 -6.99 3.46
CA ASN A 185 18.24 -7.88 4.02
C ASN A 185 16.82 -7.55 3.55
N THR A 186 16.64 -6.55 2.68
CA THR A 186 15.33 -6.12 2.14
C THR A 186 15.20 -6.27 0.62
N VAL A 187 16.20 -6.87 -0.06
CA VAL A 187 16.21 -7.12 -1.52
C VAL A 187 15.92 -8.58 -1.82
#